data_AF-A0A7W0K1R0-F1
#
_entry.id   AF-A0A7W0K1R0-F1
#
_cell.length_a   1.000
_cell.length_b   1.000
_cell.length_c   1.000
_cell.angle_alpha   90.00
_cell.angle_beta   90.00
_cell.angle_gamma   90.00
#
_symmetry.space_group_name_H-M   'P 1'
#
loop_
_entity.id
_entity.type
_entity.pdbx_description
1 polymer ?
#
loop_
_entity_poly.entity_id
_entity_poly.type
_entity_poly.pdbx_seq_one_letter_code
_entity_poly.pdbx_strand_id
1 'polypeptide(L)'
;MWVFFTEGTGEFAGWYVNSEKPHVRDKHTAYTSDRVLDLVISPDRTMVRKDEDELALAVAQGVFDATAAAAISRRTPLRWKPS
;
A
#
# COMPACT_ATOMS: atom_id res chain seq x y z
N MET A 1 3.98 -1.63 -6.68
CA MET A 1 2.93 -0.83 -7.34
C MET A 1 2.39 -1.62 -8.52
N TRP A 2 1.07 -1.68 -8.62
CA TRP A 2 0.35 -2.31 -9.71
C TRP A 2 -0.44 -1.26 -10.50
N VAL A 3 -0.65 -1.52 -11.77
CA VAL A 3 -1.38 -0.65 -12.70
C VAL A 3 -2.67 -1.39 -13.05
N PHE A 4 -3.81 -0.75 -12.80
CA PHE A 4 -5.12 -1.34 -13.04
C PHE A 4 -5.74 -0.78 -14.32
N PHE A 5 -6.44 -1.66 -15.03
CA PHE A 5 -7.19 -1.34 -16.24
C PHE A 5 -8.60 -1.88 -16.12
N THR A 6 -9.58 -1.14 -16.65
CA THR A 6 -10.98 -1.55 -16.67
C THR A 6 -11.15 -2.78 -17.54
N GLU A 7 -11.81 -3.81 -17.00
CA GLU A 7 -12.11 -5.04 -17.74
C GLU A 7 -12.99 -4.72 -18.96
N GLY A 8 -12.72 -5.39 -20.09
CA GLY A 8 -13.46 -5.21 -21.34
C GLY A 8 -13.04 -4.01 -22.18
N THR A 9 -12.68 -2.87 -21.57
CA THR A 9 -12.24 -1.67 -22.31
C THR A 9 -10.72 -1.50 -22.36
N GLY A 10 -10.00 -2.01 -21.36
CA GLY A 10 -8.56 -1.80 -21.22
C GLY A 10 -8.18 -0.36 -20.88
N GLU A 11 -9.16 0.47 -20.49
CA GLU A 11 -8.90 1.86 -20.10
C GLU A 11 -8.14 1.91 -18.78
N PHE A 12 -7.20 2.85 -18.67
CA PHE A 12 -6.41 3.03 -17.47
C PHE A 12 -7.28 3.45 -16.28
N ALA A 13 -7.30 2.64 -15.22
CA ALA A 13 -8.15 2.83 -14.05
C ALA A 13 -7.42 3.42 -12.83
N GLY A 14 -6.08 3.46 -12.85
CA GLY A 14 -5.29 4.02 -11.76
C GLY A 14 -4.14 3.11 -11.31
N TRP A 15 -3.53 3.49 -10.19
CA TRP A 15 -2.46 2.74 -9.54
C TRP A 15 -2.90 2.19 -8.19
N TYR A 16 -2.41 1.02 -7.86
CA TYR A 16 -2.45 0.44 -6.52
C TYR A 16 -1.04 0.36 -5.97
N VAL A 17 -0.79 0.97 -4.83
CA VAL A 17 0.49 0.93 -4.16
C VAL A 17 0.36 0.04 -2.93
N ASN A 18 0.78 -1.21 -3.10
CA ASN A 18 0.93 -2.15 -2.00
C ASN A 18 2.04 -1.65 -1.04
N SER A 19 1.74 -1.43 0.23
CA SER A 19 2.77 -1.06 1.22
C SER A 19 3.42 -2.31 1.78
N GLU A 20 4.68 -2.52 1.42
CA GLU A 20 5.37 -3.76 1.73
C GLU A 20 6.81 -3.51 2.22
N LYS A 21 7.41 -4.52 2.84
CA LYS A 21 8.83 -4.48 3.16
C LYS A 21 9.66 -4.30 1.87
N PRO A 22 10.83 -3.65 1.96
CA PRO A 22 11.75 -3.65 0.83
C PRO A 22 11.98 -5.09 0.35
N HIS A 23 11.93 -5.28 -0.96
CA HIS A 23 12.13 -6.60 -1.53
C HIS A 23 13.56 -7.05 -1.30
N VAL A 24 13.73 -8.28 -0.82
CA VAL A 24 15.01 -8.99 -0.84
C VAL A 24 14.93 -10.02 -1.96
N ARG A 25 15.98 -10.18 -2.76
CA ARG A 25 15.95 -11.08 -3.93
C ARG A 25 17.13 -12.06 -3.90
N ASP A 26 16.86 -13.30 -4.31
CA ASP A 26 17.88 -14.25 -4.75
C ASP A 26 17.83 -14.43 -6.28
N LYS A 27 18.52 -15.45 -6.83
CA LYS A 27 18.60 -15.70 -8.28
C LYS A 27 17.23 -15.95 -8.94
N HIS A 28 16.25 -16.43 -8.19
CA HIS A 28 14.98 -16.92 -8.73
C HIS A 28 13.76 -16.29 -8.06
N THR A 29 13.92 -15.71 -6.87
CA THR A 29 12.79 -15.34 -6.01
C THR A 29 12.96 -13.94 -5.43
N ALA A 30 11.85 -13.21 -5.36
CA ALA A 30 11.74 -11.98 -4.60
C ALA A 30 10.87 -12.23 -3.36
N TYR A 31 11.39 -11.86 -2.19
CA TYR A 31 10.71 -11.96 -0.90
C TYR A 31 10.35 -10.57 -0.40
N THR A 32 9.14 -10.46 0.11
CA THR A 32 8.57 -9.25 0.68
C THR A 32 7.53 -9.67 1.72
N SER A 33 7.05 -8.72 2.52
CA SER A 33 5.90 -8.96 3.36
C SER A 33 5.01 -7.73 3.38
N ASP A 34 3.72 -7.97 3.36
CA ASP A 34 2.70 -6.95 3.41
C ASP A 34 2.73 -6.15 4.73
N ARG A 35 2.26 -4.90 4.68
CA ARG A 35 2.11 -4.00 5.84
C ARG A 35 0.67 -3.51 6.03
N VAL A 36 -0.30 -4.22 5.47
CA VAL A 36 -1.75 -4.04 5.59
C VAL A 36 -2.29 -2.79 4.91
N LEU A 37 -1.65 -1.64 5.10
CA LEU A 37 -2.18 -0.36 4.63
C LEU A 37 -1.70 -0.01 3.21
N ASP A 38 -2.65 0.22 2.30
CA ASP A 38 -2.36 0.49 0.89
C ASP A 38 -2.79 1.88 0.41
N LEU A 39 -2.38 2.26 -0.79
CA LEU A 39 -2.86 3.47 -1.48
C LEU A 39 -3.45 3.13 -2.84
N VAL A 40 -4.64 3.68 -3.08
CA VAL A 40 -5.25 3.74 -4.40
C VAL A 40 -5.05 5.16 -4.94
N ILE A 41 -4.53 5.25 -6.16
CA ILE A 41 -4.31 6.53 -6.84
C ILE A 41 -5.13 6.52 -8.12
N SER A 42 -6.14 7.38 -8.16
CA SER A 42 -7.00 7.58 -9.33
C SER A 42 -6.24 8.23 -10.49
N PRO A 43 -6.72 8.13 -11.75
CA PRO A 43 -6.05 8.72 -12.91
C PRO A 43 -5.84 10.24 -12.81
N ASP A 44 -6.71 10.94 -12.08
CA ASP A 44 -6.61 12.37 -11.75
C ASP A 44 -5.58 12.69 -10.64
N ARG A 45 -4.86 11.68 -10.16
CA ARG A 45 -3.88 11.73 -9.06
C ARG A 45 -4.47 11.96 -7.67
N THR A 46 -5.78 11.81 -7.51
CA THR A 46 -6.39 11.74 -6.18
C THR A 46 -5.92 10.46 -5.47
N MET A 47 -5.47 10.59 -4.22
CA MET A 47 -4.94 9.48 -3.42
C MET A 47 -5.89 9.16 -2.27
N VAL A 48 -6.20 7.89 -2.09
CA VAL A 48 -7.02 7.37 -0.99
C VAL A 48 -6.29 6.20 -0.34
N ARG A 49 -6.32 6.14 1.00
CA ARG A 49 -5.83 4.95 1.72
C ARG A 49 -6.88 3.86 1.67
N LYS A 50 -6.40 2.63 1.55
CA LYS A 50 -7.21 1.42 1.65
C LYS A 50 -6.75 0.63 2.88
N ASP A 51 -7.69 -0.07 3.51
CA ASP A 51 -7.43 -1.04 4.59
C ASP A 51 -6.94 -0.38 5.91
N GLU A 52 -7.43 0.83 6.18
CA GLU A 52 -7.21 1.52 7.46
C GLU A 52 -7.88 0.80 8.65
N ASP A 53 -9.02 0.15 8.41
CA ASP A 53 -9.73 -0.69 9.36
C ASP A 53 -9.00 -2.01 9.63
N GLU A 54 -8.42 -2.63 8.60
CA GLU A 54 -7.59 -3.84 8.76
C GLU A 54 -6.33 -3.54 9.57
N LEU A 55 -5.70 -2.37 9.38
CA LEU A 55 -4.57 -1.95 10.21
C LEU A 55 -5.00 -1.78 11.68
N ALA A 56 -6.18 -1.21 11.93
CA ALA A 56 -6.73 -1.09 13.28
C ALA A 56 -7.01 -2.45 13.92
N LEU A 57 -7.55 -3.41 13.15
CA LEU A 57 -7.77 -4.78 13.60
C LEU A 57 -6.45 -5.51 13.88
N ALA A 58 -5.45 -5.35 13.02
CA ALA A 58 -4.12 -5.94 13.22
C ALA A 58 -3.46 -5.45 14.52
N VAL A 59 -3.66 -4.18 14.87
CA VAL A 59 -3.21 -3.64 16.18
C VAL A 59 -4.02 -4.24 17.33
N ALA A 60 -5.35 -4.28 17.21
CA ALA A 60 -6.22 -4.85 18.25
C ALA A 60 -5.92 -6.33 18.54
N GLN A 61 -5.48 -7.08 17.52
CA GLN A 61 -5.08 -8.49 17.62
C GLN A 61 -3.62 -8.69 18.05
N GLY A 62 -2.84 -7.62 18.21
CA GLY A 62 -1.44 -7.68 18.63
C GLY A 62 -0.46 -8.10 17.53
N VAL A 63 -0.87 -8.09 16.26
CA VAL A 63 0.02 -8.32 15.10
C VAL A 63 1.02 -7.17 14.98
N PHE A 64 0.55 -5.95 15.22
CA PHE A 64 1.38 -4.74 15.26
C PHE A 64 1.16 -3.98 16.57
N ASP A 65 2.22 -3.37 17.09
CA ASP A 65 2.09 -2.36 18.13
C ASP A 65 1.77 -0.98 17.53
N ALA A 66 1.44 -0.02 18.40
CA ALA A 66 1.11 1.35 18.00
C ALA A 66 2.28 2.06 17.26
N THR A 67 3.53 1.72 17.60
CA THR A 67 4.72 2.32 16.97
C THR A 67 4.87 1.82 15.53
N ALA A 68 4.69 0.53 15.31
CA ALA A 68 4.67 -0.11 14.00
C ALA A 68 3.54 0.46 13.14
N ALA A 69 2.31 0.56 13.67
CA ALA A 69 1.18 1.15 12.96
C ALA A 69 1.43 2.61 12.56
N ALA A 70 1.99 3.43 13.45
CA ALA A 70 2.35 4.81 13.14
C ALA A 70 3.43 4.91 12.04
N ALA A 71 4.39 3.98 12.04
CA ALA A 71 5.42 3.90 11.00
C ALA A 71 4.85 3.47 9.63
N ILE A 72 3.89 2.53 9.61
CA ILE A 72 3.14 2.12 8.42
C ILE A 72 2.40 3.33 7.84
N SER A 73 1.57 3.99 8.64
CA SER A 73 0.80 5.18 8.21
C SER A 73 1.69 6.31 7.67
N ARG A 74 2.84 6.57 8.30
CA ARG A 74 3.77 7.60 7.82
C ARG A 74 4.38 7.26 6.45
N ARG A 75 4.63 5.99 6.18
CA ARG A 75 5.17 5.50 4.90
C ARG A 75 4.13 5.43 3.79
N THR A 76 2.86 5.53 4.15
CA THR A 76 1.71 5.48 3.24
C THR A 76 0.97 6.84 3.27
N PRO A 77 1.58 7.95 2.78
CA PRO A 77 1.00 9.28 2.90
C PRO A 77 -0.09 9.53 1.86
N LEU A 78 -1.10 10.32 2.22
CA LEU A 78 -2.18 10.76 1.32
C LEU A 78 -1.77 11.88 0.35
N ARG A 79 -0.55 12.40 0.46
CA ARG A 79 0.04 13.39 -0.45
C ARG A 79 1.53 13.16 -0.57
N TRP A 80 2.04 13.23 -1.80
CA TRP A 80 3.47 13.30 -2.03
C TRP A 80 3.99 14.70 -1.69
N LYS A 81 5.08 14.78 -0.92
CA LYS A 81 5.85 16.02 -0.73
C LYS A 81 7.20 15.84 -1.45
N PRO A 82 7.56 16.71 -2.41
CA PRO A 82 8.91 16.74 -2.94
C PRO A 82 9.91 17.07 -1.83
N SER A 83 11.08 16.44 -1.90
CA SER A 83 12.31 16.86 -1.21
C SER A 83 13.06 17.88 -2.04
#